data_AF-A0AB35RW74-F1
#
_entry.id   AF-A0AB35RW74-F1
#
_cell.length_a   1.000
_cell.length_b   1.000
_cell.length_c   1.000
_cell.angle_alpha   90.00
_cell.angle_beta   90.00
_cell.angle_gamma   90.00
#
_symmetry.space_group_name_H-M   'P 1'
#
loop_
_entity.id
_entity.type
_entity.pdbx_description
1 polymer ?
#
loop_
_entity_poly.entity_id
_entity_poly.type
_entity_poly.pdbx_seq_one_letter_code
_entity_poly.pdbx_strand_id
1 'polypeptide(L)'
;MKYLPLGFLVLTLTAQATPELCFDEAGRDYHVDPILLMAISIQESRLNPRAINSTSAGGTEDVCAMQLNSNNFSKLKKFNITRADLLNNPCICVYSGAWVLAKNFQAYGRNWDSVGIYNAGPRPDRMKARREYARIIKSIYTVLLARKNILGRKSGDPGKTSPFDDKTDGTTKINDIKKPG
;
A
#
# COMPACT_ATOMS: atom_id res chain seq x y z
N MET A 1 55.17 -42.81 6.25
CA MET A 1 54.80 -41.37 6.25
C MET A 1 53.79 -41.12 5.15
N LYS A 2 52.54 -40.76 5.48
CA LYS A 2 51.56 -40.21 4.53
C LYS A 2 50.66 -39.26 5.31
N TYR A 3 50.81 -37.97 5.05
CA TYR A 3 50.03 -36.89 5.64
C TYR A 3 48.62 -36.90 5.02
N LEU A 4 47.58 -36.90 5.85
CA LEU A 4 46.19 -36.72 5.43
C LEU A 4 45.92 -35.21 5.27
N PRO A 5 45.48 -34.72 4.10
CA PRO A 5 45.26 -33.28 3.92
C PRO A 5 44.00 -32.86 4.66
N LEU A 6 44.16 -31.97 5.64
CA LEU A 6 43.06 -31.33 6.35
C LEU A 6 42.39 -30.33 5.39
N GLY A 7 41.35 -30.78 4.69
CA GLY A 7 40.54 -29.91 3.83
C GLY A 7 39.74 -28.90 4.67
N PHE A 8 40.08 -27.62 4.58
CA PHE A 8 39.28 -26.55 5.16
C PHE A 8 37.99 -26.35 4.33
N LEU A 9 36.87 -26.84 4.85
CA LEU A 9 35.54 -26.55 4.31
C LEU A 9 35.15 -25.12 4.71
N VAL A 10 35.32 -24.15 3.79
CA VAL A 10 34.86 -22.78 3.99
C VAL A 10 33.35 -22.74 3.77
N LEU A 11 32.58 -22.70 4.86
CA LEU A 11 31.13 -22.53 4.83
C LEU A 11 30.80 -21.05 4.59
N THR A 12 30.50 -20.66 3.35
CA THR A 12 30.06 -19.28 3.04
C THR A 12 28.60 -19.09 3.45
N LEU A 13 28.35 -18.33 4.51
CA LEU A 13 27.00 -17.94 4.94
C LEU A 13 26.52 -16.79 4.03
N THR A 14 25.73 -17.10 3.00
CA THR A 14 25.09 -16.04 2.19
C THR A 14 23.94 -15.44 2.98
N ALA A 15 24.11 -14.21 3.49
CA ALA A 15 23.02 -13.44 4.05
C ALA A 15 22.05 -13.07 2.91
N GLN A 16 20.88 -13.71 2.88
CA GLN A 16 19.82 -13.31 1.95
C GLN A 16 19.18 -12.04 2.49
N ALA A 17 19.43 -10.90 1.83
CA ALA A 17 18.69 -9.69 2.10
C ALA A 17 17.22 -9.91 1.72
N THR A 18 16.33 -9.75 2.69
CA THR A 18 14.89 -9.71 2.41
C THR A 18 14.61 -8.51 1.53
N PRO A 19 13.91 -8.65 0.40
CA PRO A 19 13.72 -7.53 -0.50
C PRO A 19 12.84 -6.46 0.18
N GLU A 20 13.33 -5.23 0.16
CA GLU A 20 12.68 -4.09 0.79
C GLU A 20 11.50 -3.59 -0.06
N LEU A 21 10.43 -3.14 0.60
CA LEU A 21 9.20 -2.67 -0.07
C LEU A 21 9.25 -1.18 -0.46
N CYS A 22 10.30 -0.43 -0.09
CA CYS A 22 10.47 1.00 -0.41
C CYS A 22 9.28 1.91 -0.03
N PHE A 23 8.63 1.68 1.12
CA PHE A 23 7.48 2.49 1.55
C PHE A 23 7.86 3.95 1.83
N ASP A 24 9.03 4.19 2.43
CA ASP A 24 9.47 5.53 2.81
C ASP A 24 9.82 6.37 1.58
N GLU A 25 10.51 5.78 0.61
CA GLU A 25 10.87 6.44 -0.64
C GLU A 25 9.63 6.72 -1.50
N ALA A 26 8.77 5.73 -1.70
CA ALA A 26 7.54 5.91 -2.46
C ALA A 26 6.62 6.95 -1.80
N GLY A 27 6.52 6.94 -0.48
CA GLY A 27 5.73 7.92 0.26
C GLY A 27 6.29 9.34 0.13
N ARG A 28 7.61 9.50 0.23
CA ARG A 28 8.28 10.79 0.01
C ARG A 28 8.02 11.32 -1.39
N ASP A 29 8.28 10.51 -2.42
CA ASP A 29 8.28 10.94 -3.82
C ASP A 29 6.86 11.23 -4.35
N TYR A 30 5.84 10.53 -3.84
CA TYR A 30 4.43 10.78 -4.18
C TYR A 30 3.67 11.64 -3.16
N HIS A 31 4.36 12.17 -2.14
CA HIS A 31 3.75 12.90 -1.03
C HIS A 31 2.59 12.13 -0.35
N VAL A 32 2.74 10.82 -0.22
CA VAL A 32 1.82 9.92 0.50
C VAL A 32 2.48 9.51 1.81
N ASP A 33 1.71 9.35 2.89
CA ASP A 33 2.29 8.85 4.14
C ASP A 33 2.80 7.40 3.96
N PRO A 34 4.09 7.10 4.21
CA PRO A 34 4.62 5.74 4.14
C PRO A 34 3.86 4.72 5.01
N ILE A 35 3.36 5.15 6.17
CA ILE A 35 2.58 4.29 7.07
C ILE A 35 1.22 3.94 6.44
N LEU A 36 0.64 4.86 5.67
CA LEU A 36 -0.60 4.61 4.94
C LEU A 36 -0.37 3.60 3.81
N LEU A 37 0.72 3.72 3.07
CA LEU A 37 1.10 2.73 2.04
C LEU A 37 1.31 1.34 2.67
N MET A 38 1.99 1.29 3.81
CA MET A 38 2.18 0.04 4.56
C MET A 38 0.84 -0.54 5.05
N ALA A 39 -0.07 0.30 5.57
CA ALA A 39 -1.39 -0.14 6.01
C ALA A 39 -2.22 -0.74 4.87
N ILE A 40 -2.19 -0.12 3.68
CA ILE A 40 -2.80 -0.65 2.47
C ILE A 40 -2.17 -1.98 2.10
N SER A 41 -0.84 -2.06 2.03
CA SER A 41 -0.15 -3.30 1.66
C SER A 41 -0.41 -4.46 2.61
N ILE A 42 -0.55 -4.20 3.91
CA ILE A 42 -0.96 -5.20 4.91
C ILE A 42 -2.35 -5.73 4.59
N GLN A 43 -3.31 -4.84 4.33
CA GLN A 43 -4.67 -5.24 4.01
C GLN A 43 -4.76 -6.01 2.69
N GLU A 44 -4.03 -5.57 1.68
CA GLU A 44 -4.07 -6.13 0.33
C GLU A 44 -3.42 -7.51 0.25
N SER A 45 -2.28 -7.71 0.92
CA SER A 45 -1.47 -8.92 0.69
C SER A 45 -0.76 -9.46 1.93
N ARG A 46 -0.93 -8.82 3.09
CA ARG A 46 -0.10 -9.06 4.28
C ARG A 46 1.39 -8.87 3.98
N LEU A 47 1.72 -7.82 3.21
CA LEU A 47 3.08 -7.48 2.76
C LEU A 47 3.73 -8.55 1.85
N ASN A 48 2.95 -9.41 1.19
CA ASN A 48 3.50 -10.42 0.30
C ASN A 48 3.82 -9.84 -1.08
N PRO A 49 5.10 -9.66 -1.46
CA PRO A 49 5.48 -9.04 -2.74
C PRO A 49 5.06 -9.85 -3.96
N ARG A 50 4.81 -11.16 -3.80
CA ARG A 50 4.44 -12.08 -4.86
C ARG A 50 2.98 -12.52 -4.80
N ALA A 51 2.13 -11.77 -4.09
CA ALA A 51 0.71 -12.07 -4.01
C ALA A 51 0.06 -11.99 -5.41
N ILE A 52 -0.80 -12.97 -5.71
CA ILE A 52 -1.61 -13.01 -6.92
C ILE A 52 -3.00 -13.44 -6.50
N ASN A 53 -4.00 -12.62 -6.84
CA ASN A 53 -5.40 -12.97 -6.72
C ASN A 53 -5.99 -13.07 -8.14
N SER A 54 -6.21 -14.30 -8.63
CA SER A 54 -6.75 -14.55 -9.96
C SER A 54 -8.29 -14.56 -10.02
N THR A 55 -8.95 -14.23 -8.90
CA THR A 55 -10.42 -14.27 -8.75
C THR A 55 -11.02 -12.87 -8.56
N SER A 56 -10.32 -11.84 -9.00
CA SER A 56 -10.79 -10.46 -8.86
C SER A 56 -12.02 -10.21 -9.74
N ALA A 57 -12.89 -9.29 -9.29
CA ALA A 57 -14.16 -9.01 -9.94
C ALA A 57 -13.99 -8.75 -11.45
N GLY A 58 -14.87 -9.35 -12.27
CA GLY A 58 -14.83 -9.17 -13.73
C GLY A 58 -13.76 -9.99 -14.46
N GLY A 59 -13.21 -11.04 -13.84
CA GLY A 59 -12.23 -11.93 -14.48
C GLY A 59 -10.83 -11.33 -14.61
N THR A 60 -10.51 -10.38 -13.73
CA THR A 60 -9.20 -9.74 -13.68
C THR A 60 -8.33 -10.36 -12.59
N GLU A 61 -7.06 -9.95 -12.55
CA GLU A 61 -6.14 -10.35 -11.47
C GLU A 61 -5.64 -9.12 -10.74
N ASP A 62 -5.38 -9.29 -9.44
CA ASP A 62 -4.63 -8.34 -8.63
C ASP A 62 -3.26 -8.92 -8.28
N VAL A 63 -2.20 -8.16 -8.48
CA VAL A 63 -0.82 -8.65 -8.29
C VAL A 63 -0.04 -7.82 -7.28
N CYS A 64 1.00 -8.45 -6.74
CA CYS A 64 2.00 -7.91 -5.84
C CYS A 64 1.46 -7.45 -4.47
N ALA A 65 2.36 -6.92 -3.63
CA ALA A 65 2.06 -6.49 -2.27
C ALA A 65 0.98 -5.41 -2.14
N MET A 66 0.71 -4.68 -3.23
CA MET A 66 -0.27 -3.60 -3.30
C MET A 66 -1.55 -3.99 -4.06
N GLN A 67 -1.67 -5.27 -4.47
CA GLN A 67 -2.81 -5.83 -5.22
C GLN A 67 -3.29 -4.94 -6.37
N LEU A 68 -2.37 -4.61 -7.27
CA LEU A 68 -2.68 -3.77 -8.43
C LEU A 68 -3.48 -4.55 -9.46
N ASN A 69 -4.69 -4.07 -9.73
CA ASN A 69 -5.60 -4.71 -10.68
C ASN A 69 -5.12 -4.61 -12.14
N SER A 70 -5.24 -5.70 -12.88
CA SER A 70 -4.77 -5.82 -14.26
C SER A 70 -5.46 -4.87 -15.25
N ASN A 71 -6.66 -4.37 -14.95
CA ASN A 71 -7.30 -3.31 -15.76
C ASN A 71 -6.46 -2.01 -15.82
N ASN A 72 -5.59 -1.78 -14.83
CA ASN A 72 -4.72 -0.62 -14.80
C ASN A 72 -3.37 -0.85 -15.49
N PHE A 73 -3.04 -2.08 -15.92
CA PHE A 73 -1.73 -2.38 -16.51
C PHE A 73 -1.46 -1.58 -17.78
N SER A 74 -2.49 -1.23 -18.56
CA SER A 74 -2.34 -0.34 -19.73
C SER A 74 -1.82 1.05 -19.37
N LYS A 75 -2.17 1.55 -18.17
CA LYS A 75 -1.66 2.82 -17.65
C LYS A 75 -0.21 2.67 -17.17
N LEU A 76 0.11 1.56 -16.51
CA LEU A 76 1.47 1.26 -16.01
C LEU A 76 2.47 1.01 -17.14
N LYS A 77 2.02 0.43 -18.26
CA LYS A 77 2.85 0.26 -19.48
C LYS A 77 3.40 1.58 -20.01
N LYS A 78 2.74 2.72 -19.76
CA LYS A 78 3.25 4.05 -20.14
C LYS A 78 4.55 4.42 -19.40
N PHE A 79 4.83 3.74 -18.29
CA PHE A 79 6.07 3.86 -17.52
C PHE A 79 7.01 2.67 -17.75
N ASN A 80 6.76 1.85 -18.78
CA ASN A 80 7.47 0.59 -19.03
C ASN A 80 7.41 -0.43 -17.88
N ILE A 81 6.37 -0.35 -17.04
CA ILE A 81 6.15 -1.31 -15.95
C ILE A 81 5.29 -2.46 -16.46
N THR A 82 5.81 -3.68 -16.34
CA THR A 82 5.13 -4.92 -16.70
C THR A 82 4.59 -5.67 -15.48
N ARG A 83 3.72 -6.67 -15.72
CA ARG A 83 3.27 -7.60 -14.66
C ARG A 83 4.45 -8.29 -13.97
N ALA A 84 5.47 -8.67 -14.73
CA ALA A 84 6.66 -9.33 -14.18
C ALA A 84 7.43 -8.40 -13.25
N ASP A 85 7.56 -7.12 -13.61
CA ASP A 85 8.20 -6.12 -12.75
C ASP A 85 7.45 -5.95 -11.43
N LEU A 86 6.11 -5.91 -11.46
CA LEU A 86 5.29 -5.82 -10.25
C LEU A 86 5.50 -7.01 -9.30
N LEU A 87 5.68 -8.22 -9.83
CA LEU A 87 5.85 -9.44 -9.02
C LEU A 87 7.28 -9.68 -8.57
N ASN A 88 8.26 -9.23 -9.35
CA ASN A 88 9.68 -9.51 -9.10
C ASN A 88 10.41 -8.35 -8.43
N ASN A 89 9.86 -7.13 -8.46
CA ASN A 89 10.44 -5.94 -7.84
C ASN A 89 9.46 -5.31 -6.83
N PRO A 90 9.63 -5.57 -5.51
CA PRO A 90 8.73 -5.07 -4.48
C PRO A 90 8.65 -3.53 -4.41
N CYS A 91 9.73 -2.82 -4.73
CA CYS A 91 9.71 -1.37 -4.79
C CYS A 91 8.87 -0.85 -5.96
N ILE A 92 8.97 -1.45 -7.15
CA ILE A 92 8.10 -1.09 -8.29
C ILE A 92 6.62 -1.31 -7.94
N CYS A 93 6.31 -2.38 -7.22
CA CYS A 93 4.95 -2.64 -6.71
C CYS A 93 4.46 -1.50 -5.81
N VAL A 94 5.24 -1.09 -4.81
CA VAL A 94 4.85 -0.04 -3.86
C VAL A 94 4.79 1.34 -4.51
N TYR A 95 5.75 1.70 -5.37
CA TYR A 95 5.71 2.95 -6.15
C TYR A 95 4.46 3.00 -7.04
N SER A 96 4.09 1.88 -7.66
CA SER A 96 2.88 1.81 -8.49
C SER A 96 1.60 1.98 -7.67
N GLY A 97 1.53 1.39 -6.47
CA GLY A 97 0.44 1.62 -5.52
C GLY A 97 0.39 3.07 -5.01
N ALA A 98 1.53 3.66 -4.68
CA ALA A 98 1.63 5.06 -4.27
C ALA A 98 1.17 6.02 -5.37
N TRP A 99 1.54 5.75 -6.63
CA TRP A 99 1.06 6.50 -7.79
C TRP A 99 -0.47 6.43 -7.93
N VAL A 100 -1.09 5.25 -7.77
CA VAL A 100 -2.56 5.10 -7.81
C VAL A 100 -3.21 5.94 -6.71
N LEU A 101 -2.71 5.85 -5.48
CA LEU A 101 -3.27 6.59 -4.34
C LEU A 101 -3.08 8.10 -4.49
N ALA A 102 -1.92 8.57 -4.95
CA ALA A 102 -1.66 9.97 -5.22
C ALA A 102 -2.62 10.54 -6.27
N LYS A 103 -2.93 9.77 -7.31
CA LYS A 103 -3.94 10.15 -8.31
C LYS A 103 -5.34 10.26 -7.73
N ASN A 104 -5.71 9.37 -6.80
CA ASN A 104 -6.98 9.49 -6.10
C ASN A 104 -7.03 10.77 -5.27
N PHE A 105 -5.97 11.08 -4.51
CA PHE A 105 -5.90 12.33 -3.75
C PHE A 105 -5.94 13.58 -4.62
N GLN A 106 -5.28 13.54 -5.79
CA GLN A 106 -5.33 14.65 -6.74
C GLN A 106 -6.76 14.88 -7.28
N ALA A 107 -7.51 13.80 -7.52
CA ALA A 107 -8.84 13.89 -8.13
C ALA A 107 -9.97 14.14 -7.10
N TYR A 108 -9.86 13.62 -5.89
CA TYR A 108 -10.95 13.56 -4.90
C TYR A 108 -10.59 14.16 -3.52
N GLY A 109 -9.40 14.73 -3.41
CA GLY A 109 -8.89 15.32 -2.17
C GLY A 109 -8.23 14.30 -1.23
N ARG A 110 -7.47 14.79 -0.25
CA ARG A 110 -6.79 13.93 0.72
C ARG A 110 -7.72 13.60 1.90
N ASN A 111 -8.51 12.55 1.73
CA ASN A 111 -9.51 12.10 2.71
C ASN A 111 -9.66 10.57 2.71
N TRP A 112 -10.38 10.04 3.71
CA TRP A 112 -10.62 8.60 3.86
C TRP A 112 -11.45 8.00 2.71
N ASP A 113 -12.38 8.76 2.12
CA ASP A 113 -13.13 8.28 0.96
C ASP A 113 -12.19 8.00 -0.23
N SER A 114 -11.18 8.85 -0.45
CA SER A 114 -10.15 8.66 -1.49
C SER A 114 -9.23 7.47 -1.24
N VAL A 115 -9.02 7.10 0.03
CA VAL A 115 -8.40 5.82 0.40
C VAL A 115 -9.34 4.66 0.04
N GLY A 116 -10.64 4.79 0.32
CA GLY A 116 -11.67 3.84 -0.11
C GLY A 116 -11.73 3.62 -1.63
N ILE A 117 -11.53 4.69 -2.41
CA ILE A 117 -11.49 4.64 -3.89
C ILE A 117 -10.37 3.73 -4.39
N TYR A 118 -9.26 3.56 -3.65
CA TYR A 118 -8.15 2.70 -4.05
C TYR A 118 -8.62 1.27 -4.38
N ASN A 119 -9.48 0.71 -3.54
CA ASN A 119 -9.99 -0.66 -3.69
C ASN A 119 -11.33 -0.71 -4.45
N ALA A 120 -12.28 0.18 -4.11
CA ALA A 120 -13.66 0.07 -4.62
C ALA A 120 -13.93 0.91 -5.87
N GLY A 121 -13.00 1.78 -6.27
CA GLY A 121 -13.16 2.73 -7.38
C GLY A 121 -14.09 3.91 -7.06
N PRO A 122 -14.17 4.91 -7.97
CA PRO A 122 -14.83 6.19 -7.69
C PRO A 122 -16.33 6.22 -7.98
N ARG A 123 -16.92 5.11 -8.46
CA ARG A 123 -18.33 5.11 -8.86
C ARG A 123 -19.26 5.43 -7.67
N PRO A 124 -20.32 6.25 -7.86
CA PRO A 124 -21.20 6.63 -6.77
C PRO A 124 -21.87 5.45 -6.03
N ASP A 125 -22.23 4.39 -6.76
CA ASP A 125 -22.84 3.17 -6.20
C ASP A 125 -21.90 2.37 -5.27
N ARG A 126 -20.62 2.74 -5.19
CA ARG A 126 -19.60 2.06 -4.37
C ARG A 126 -19.35 2.71 -3.01
N MET A 127 -20.13 3.73 -2.60
CA MET A 127 -19.90 4.43 -1.30
C MET A 127 -19.76 3.49 -0.10
N LYS A 128 -20.62 2.48 0.01
CA LYS A 128 -20.58 1.51 1.14
C LYS A 128 -19.26 0.75 1.16
N ALA A 129 -18.79 0.27 0.00
CA ALA A 129 -17.53 -0.46 -0.12
C ALA A 129 -16.32 0.44 0.19
N ARG A 130 -16.33 1.69 -0.31
CA ARG A 130 -15.27 2.69 -0.02
C ARG A 130 -15.14 2.95 1.48
N ARG A 131 -16.27 3.21 2.16
CA ARG A 131 -16.29 3.46 3.61
C ARG A 131 -15.78 2.26 4.41
N GLU A 132 -16.21 1.06 4.03
CA GLU A 132 -15.77 -0.16 4.73
C GLU A 132 -14.27 -0.39 4.57
N TYR A 133 -13.75 -0.25 3.34
CA TYR A 133 -12.32 -0.37 3.08
C TYR A 133 -11.52 0.71 3.85
N ALA A 134 -11.95 1.97 3.76
CA ALA A 134 -11.30 3.09 4.46
C ALA A 134 -11.25 2.88 5.98
N ARG A 135 -12.33 2.36 6.58
CA ARG A 135 -12.39 2.03 8.01
C ARG A 135 -11.36 0.97 8.39
N ILE A 136 -11.19 -0.06 7.56
CA ILE A 136 -10.18 -1.11 7.77
C ILE A 136 -8.77 -0.50 7.71
N ILE A 137 -8.48 0.28 6.67
CA ILE A 137 -7.16 0.93 6.52
C ILE A 137 -6.87 1.89 7.68
N LYS A 138 -7.86 2.68 8.11
CA LYS A 138 -7.73 3.59 9.25
C LYS A 138 -7.37 2.84 10.54
N SER A 139 -7.96 1.67 10.77
CA SER A 139 -7.64 0.82 11.92
C SER A 139 -6.18 0.36 11.90
N ILE A 140 -5.73 -0.21 10.77
CA ILE A 140 -4.34 -0.67 10.61
C ILE A 140 -3.36 0.50 10.75
N TYR A 141 -3.65 1.62 10.07
CA TYR A 141 -2.85 2.83 10.12
C TYR A 141 -2.67 3.35 11.55
N THR A 142 -3.75 3.39 12.34
CA THR A 142 -3.71 3.87 13.73
C THR A 142 -2.79 3.00 14.60
N VAL A 143 -2.85 1.68 14.44
CA VAL A 143 -1.97 0.75 15.16
C VAL A 143 -0.50 0.96 14.76
N LEU A 144 -0.22 1.09 13.47
CA LEU A 144 1.14 1.33 12.98
C LEU A 144 1.69 2.68 13.45
N LEU A 145 0.86 3.72 13.45
CA LEU A 145 1.24 5.05 13.92
C LEU A 145 1.57 5.05 15.42
N ALA A 146 0.72 4.41 16.24
CA ALA A 146 0.97 4.24 17.66
C ALA A 146 2.27 3.47 17.92
N ARG A 147 2.50 2.38 17.18
CA ARG A 147 3.75 1.60 17.26
C ARG A 147 4.96 2.46 16.90
N LYS A 148 4.90 3.21 15.79
CA LYS A 148 6.00 4.10 15.37
C LYS A 148 6.29 5.15 16.45
N ASN A 149 5.26 5.75 17.05
CA ASN A 149 5.43 6.76 18.08
C ASN A 149 6.04 6.20 19.37
N ILE A 150 5.65 4.99 19.79
CA ILE A 150 6.24 4.33 20.96
C ILE A 150 7.72 4.02 20.71
N LEU A 151 8.06 3.51 19.53
CA LEU A 151 9.44 3.23 19.16
C LEU A 151 10.26 4.53 19.00
N GLY A 152 9.70 5.55 18.38
CA GLY A 152 10.33 6.85 18.16
C GLY A 152 10.62 7.62 19.46
N ARG A 153 9.73 7.53 20.45
CA ARG A 153 9.98 8.12 21.79
C ARG A 153 11.19 7.51 22.49
N LYS A 154 11.47 6.22 22.26
CA LYS A 154 12.69 5.58 22.78
C LYS A 154 13.96 6.12 22.12
N SER A 155 13.86 6.68 20.92
CA SER A 155 14.96 7.27 20.16
C SER A 155 14.98 8.80 20.15
N GLY A 156 14.10 9.47 20.91
CA GLY A 156 14.03 10.95 20.99
C GLY A 156 13.35 11.65 19.80
N ASP A 157 12.64 10.93 18.94
CA ASP A 157 11.87 11.48 17.80
C ASP A 157 10.53 12.08 18.32
N PRO A 158 10.15 13.32 17.94
CA PRO A 158 8.89 13.97 18.36
C PRO A 158 7.61 13.19 18.00
N GLY A 159 7.68 12.17 17.16
CA GLY A 159 6.54 11.30 16.83
C GLY A 159 5.63 11.93 15.76
N LYS A 160 4.83 11.06 15.13
CA LYS A 160 4.03 11.40 13.94
C LYS A 160 2.53 11.43 14.26
N THR A 161 1.82 12.38 13.65
CA THR A 161 0.36 12.49 13.69
C THR A 161 -0.26 12.07 12.35
N SER A 162 -1.55 11.73 12.36
CA SER A 162 -2.32 11.37 11.15
C SER A 162 -2.37 12.56 10.17
N PRO A 163 -2.22 12.34 8.85
CA PRO A 163 -2.38 13.37 7.84
C PRO A 163 -3.84 13.65 7.47
N PHE A 164 -4.81 12.96 8.08
CA PHE A 164 -6.24 13.14 7.83
C PHE A 164 -6.94 13.76 9.04
N ASP A 165 -7.77 14.77 8.80
CA ASP A 165 -8.61 15.40 9.82
C ASP A 165 -9.86 14.55 10.10
N ASP A 166 -9.89 13.91 11.27
CA ASP A 166 -11.01 13.04 11.70
C ASP A 166 -12.36 13.77 11.84
N LYS A 167 -12.36 15.12 11.83
CA LYS A 167 -13.57 15.95 11.88
C LYS A 167 -14.34 16.00 10.55
N THR A 168 -13.74 15.56 9.44
CA THR A 168 -14.36 15.64 8.10
C THR A 168 -15.08 14.36 7.69
N ASP A 169 -14.99 13.27 8.46
CA ASP A 169 -15.46 11.93 8.06
C ASP A 169 -16.86 11.56 8.61
N GLY A 170 -17.66 12.53 9.04
CA GLY A 170 -18.99 12.22 9.53
C GLY A 170 -19.84 13.41 9.93
N THR A 171 -20.58 13.98 8.97
CA THR A 171 -21.98 14.44 9.12
C THR A 171 -22.49 15.08 7.83
N THR A 172 -22.60 14.30 6.74
CA THR A 172 -23.67 14.61 5.78
C THR A 172 -24.93 13.97 6.34
N LYS A 173 -25.78 14.79 6.97
CA LYS A 173 -27.15 14.37 7.31
C LYS A 173 -27.81 13.87 6.03
N ILE A 174 -28.47 12.72 6.10
CA ILE A 174 -29.12 12.04 4.97
C ILE A 174 -30.32 12.84 4.39
N ASN A 175 -30.54 14.08 4.85
CA ASN A 175 -31.72 14.88 4.51
C ASN A 175 -31.49 15.94 3.42
N ASP A 176 -30.27 16.13 2.90
CA ASP A 176 -29.98 17.22 1.94
C ASP A 176 -29.84 16.76 0.47
N ILE A 177 -30.32 15.57 0.11
CA ILE A 177 -30.47 15.19 -1.31
C ILE A 177 -31.70 15.89 -1.87
N LYS A 178 -31.57 17.18 -2.19
CA LYS A 178 -32.48 17.86 -3.09
C LYS A 178 -32.24 17.28 -4.49
N LYS A 179 -33.21 16.49 -4.96
CA LYS A 179 -33.30 15.95 -6.31
C LYS A 179 -33.18 17.12 -7.32
N PRO A 180 -32.23 17.12 -8.27
CA PRO A 180 -32.31 18.03 -9.40
C PRO A 180 -33.48 17.60 -10.27
N GLY A 181 -34.34 18.55 -10.59
CA GLY A 181 -35.37 18.45 -11.63
C GLY A 181 -34.80 18.61 -13.02
#